data_AF-A0A925V656-F1
#
_entry.id   AF-A0A925V656-F1
#
_cell.length_a   1.000
_cell.length_b   1.000
_cell.length_c   1.000
_cell.angle_alpha   90.00
_cell.angle_beta   90.00
_cell.angle_gamma   90.00
#
_symmetry.space_group_name_H-M   'P 1'
#
loop_
_entity.id
_entity.type
_entity.pdbx_description
1 polymer ?
#
loop_
_entity_poly.entity_id
_entity_poly.type
_entity_poly.pdbx_seq_one_letter_code
_entity_poly.pdbx_strand_id
1 'polypeptide(L)'
;MKAHIETITDLLLGAAYADKRLEGDELASISSMLCKLLGTDTLPQAQTDRIGEFNPAKFDVTTAAGRLRFESPENKRKVLELVASVSDADEELDFAEDAYLRKVAAGMGLSDADIADLTIEVLEDEDIGGLLKP
;
A
#
# COMPACT_ATOMS: atom_id res chain seq x y z
N MET A 1 -2.41 12.86 -8.37
CA MET A 1 -1.38 11.79 -8.44
C MET A 1 0.03 12.34 -8.45
N LYS A 2 0.54 12.92 -9.55
CA LYS A 2 1.97 13.35 -9.66
C LYS A 2 2.43 14.36 -8.59
N ALA A 3 1.55 15.28 -8.18
CA ALA A 3 1.84 16.26 -7.12
C ALA A 3 2.12 15.62 -5.74
N HIS A 4 1.73 14.36 -5.54
CA HIS A 4 1.92 13.62 -4.30
C HIS A 4 2.89 12.44 -4.48
N ILE A 5 3.68 12.41 -5.56
CA ILE A 5 4.55 11.27 -5.86
C ILE A 5 5.50 10.93 -4.72
N GLU A 6 5.97 11.94 -3.98
CA GLU A 6 6.83 11.75 -2.81
C GLU A 6 6.13 10.95 -1.72
N THR A 7 4.90 11.34 -1.37
CA THR A 7 4.10 10.64 -0.37
C THR A 7 3.68 9.26 -0.84
N ILE A 8 3.38 9.09 -2.14
CA ILE A 8 3.10 7.79 -2.73
C ILE A 8 4.35 6.89 -2.63
N THR A 9 5.54 7.43 -2.93
CA THR A 9 6.81 6.71 -2.78
C THR A 9 7.00 6.22 -1.35
N ASP A 10 6.79 7.09 -0.36
CA ASP A 10 6.88 6.71 1.05
C ASP A 10 5.87 5.61 1.44
N LEU A 11 4.65 5.67 0.90
CA LEU A 11 3.62 4.66 1.17
C LEU A 11 3.96 3.30 0.55
N LEU A 12 4.50 3.27 -0.68
CA LEU A 12 4.92 2.02 -1.33
C LEU A 12 6.11 1.41 -0.60
N LEU A 13 7.07 2.23 -0.18
CA LEU A 13 8.19 1.76 0.64
C LEU A 13 7.70 1.21 1.97
N GLY A 14 6.82 1.92 2.67
CA GLY A 14 6.27 1.44 3.93
C GLY A 14 5.52 0.12 3.79
N ALA A 15 4.89 -0.15 2.63
CA ALA A 15 4.21 -1.42 2.33
C ALA A 15 5.23 -2.56 2.20
N ALA A 16 6.23 -2.39 1.33
CA ALA A 16 7.31 -3.37 1.17
C ALA A 16 8.08 -3.63 2.48
N TYR A 17 8.30 -2.60 3.29
CA TYR A 17 8.92 -2.79 4.61
C TYR A 17 7.98 -3.47 5.63
N ALA A 18 6.66 -3.39 5.48
CA ALA A 18 5.70 -4.05 6.35
C ALA A 18 5.69 -5.58 6.13
N ASP A 19 5.91 -6.02 4.90
CA ASP A 19 6.10 -7.43 4.52
C ASP A 19 7.41 -8.03 5.10
N LYS A 20 8.34 -7.19 5.55
CA LYS A 20 9.63 -7.59 6.17
C LYS A 20 10.54 -8.43 5.26
N ARG A 21 10.19 -8.61 3.98
CA ARG A 21 10.93 -9.38 3.00
C ARG A 21 11.55 -8.54 1.91
N LEU A 22 11.90 -7.29 2.21
CA LEU A 22 12.52 -6.35 1.29
C LEU A 22 13.87 -6.85 0.75
N GLU A 23 13.76 -7.72 -0.25
CA GLU A 23 14.81 -8.25 -1.09
C GLU A 23 15.04 -7.26 -2.23
N GLY A 24 16.23 -7.28 -2.85
CA GLY A 24 16.61 -6.30 -3.87
C GLY A 24 15.62 -6.19 -5.04
N ASP A 25 14.82 -7.23 -5.26
CA ASP A 25 13.81 -7.31 -6.31
C ASP A 25 12.56 -6.44 -6.03
N GLU A 26 12.20 -6.23 -4.77
CA GLU A 26 11.06 -5.35 -4.40
C GLU A 26 11.36 -3.87 -4.71
N LEU A 27 12.58 -3.42 -4.46
CA LEU A 27 13.00 -2.05 -4.80
C LEU A 27 12.95 -1.80 -6.32
N ALA A 28 13.31 -2.81 -7.11
CA ALA A 28 13.21 -2.74 -8.57
C ALA A 28 11.74 -2.67 -9.01
N SER A 29 10.86 -3.46 -8.39
CA SER A 29 9.42 -3.43 -8.63
C SER A 29 8.78 -2.08 -8.28
N ILE A 30 9.08 -1.54 -7.11
CA ILE A 30 8.63 -0.20 -6.66
C ILE A 30 9.12 0.87 -7.64
N SER A 31 10.40 0.83 -8.03
CA SER A 31 10.97 1.78 -8.99
C SER A 31 10.26 1.71 -10.33
N SER A 32 9.97 0.52 -10.84
CA SER A 32 9.22 0.31 -12.08
C SER A 32 7.78 0.83 -11.99
N MET A 33 7.11 0.62 -10.86
CA MET A 33 5.78 1.17 -10.60
C MET A 33 5.78 2.70 -10.56
N LEU A 34 6.74 3.31 -9.89
CA LEU A 34 6.90 4.76 -9.81
C LEU A 34 7.18 5.37 -11.19
N CYS A 35 8.04 4.74 -11.99
CA CYS A 35 8.29 5.10 -13.39
C CYS A 35 7.00 5.09 -14.22
N LYS A 36 6.21 4.00 -14.14
CA LYS A 36 4.90 3.90 -14.82
C LYS A 36 3.93 4.99 -14.38
N LEU A 37 3.89 5.30 -13.09
CA LEU A 37 3.01 6.34 -12.54
C LEU A 37 3.43 7.75 -12.98
N LEU A 38 4.73 8.01 -13.08
CA LEU A 38 5.28 9.27 -13.56
C LEU A 38 5.22 9.40 -15.08
N GLY A 39 5.15 8.28 -15.79
CA GLY A 39 5.27 8.19 -17.24
C GLY A 39 6.70 8.45 -17.70
N THR A 40 7.69 7.97 -16.94
CA THR A 40 9.13 8.11 -17.23
C THR A 40 9.78 6.74 -17.31
N ASP A 41 10.81 6.60 -18.15
CA ASP A 41 11.56 5.34 -18.26
C ASP A 41 12.55 5.14 -17.11
N THR A 42 12.97 6.24 -16.47
CA THR A 42 13.91 6.24 -15.36
C THR A 42 13.30 6.92 -14.14
N LEU A 43 13.65 6.39 -12.97
CA LEU A 43 13.22 6.94 -11.70
C LEU A 43 14.00 8.25 -11.48
N PRO A 44 13.32 9.40 -11.25
CA PRO A 44 14.05 10.65 -11.05
C PRO A 44 14.87 10.60 -9.76
N GLN A 45 15.98 11.34 -9.73
CA GLN A 45 16.93 11.31 -8.62
C GLN A 45 16.29 11.59 -7.26
N ALA A 46 15.31 12.51 -7.21
CA ALA A 46 14.59 12.84 -5.99
C ALA A 46 13.89 11.63 -5.35
N GLN A 47 13.36 10.70 -6.16
CA GLN A 47 12.73 9.47 -5.69
C GLN A 47 13.78 8.45 -5.28
N THR A 48 14.87 8.33 -6.03
CA THR A 48 16.01 7.47 -5.68
C THR A 48 16.61 7.83 -4.32
N ASP A 49 16.86 9.13 -4.09
CA ASP A 49 17.39 9.63 -2.83
C ASP A 49 16.40 9.34 -1.69
N ARG A 50 15.11 9.55 -1.93
CA ARG A 50 14.05 9.29 -0.96
C ARG A 50 13.93 7.81 -0.59
N ILE A 51 14.09 6.90 -1.56
CA ILE A 51 14.17 5.45 -1.31
C ILE A 51 15.36 5.14 -0.40
N GLY A 52 16.53 5.72 -0.67
CA GLY A 52 17.74 5.50 0.14
C GLY A 52 17.67 6.09 1.55
N GLU A 53 16.92 7.17 1.75
CA GLU A 53 16.77 7.86 3.04
C GLU A 53 15.54 7.39 3.85
N PHE A 54 14.68 6.56 3.26
CA PHE A 54 13.44 6.12 3.89
C PHE A 54 13.71 5.31 5.17
N ASN A 55 13.03 5.67 6.25
CA ASN A 55 13.14 4.98 7.53
C ASN A 55 11.78 4.40 7.94
N PRO A 56 11.56 3.08 7.79
CA PRO A 56 10.29 2.44 8.09
C PRO A 56 9.91 2.58 9.58
N ALA A 57 10.89 2.58 10.50
CA ALA A 57 10.63 2.67 11.93
C ALA A 57 10.13 4.06 12.38
N LYS A 58 10.36 5.10 11.57
CA LYS A 58 9.87 6.46 11.84
C LYS A 58 8.67 6.85 10.97
N PHE A 59 8.26 5.97 10.07
CA PHE A 59 7.22 6.29 9.11
C PHE A 59 5.83 6.08 9.71
N ASP A 60 5.03 7.14 9.72
CA ASP A 60 3.61 7.09 10.09
C ASP A 60 2.76 7.07 8.82
N VAL A 61 2.36 5.85 8.44
CA VAL A 61 1.52 5.57 7.27
C VAL A 61 0.18 6.30 7.31
N THR A 62 -0.48 6.39 8.46
CA THR A 62 -1.81 7.03 8.58
C THR A 62 -1.69 8.53 8.39
N THR A 63 -0.68 9.15 8.99
CA THR A 63 -0.40 10.58 8.80
C THR A 63 0.00 10.89 7.36
N ALA A 64 0.85 10.05 6.75
CA ALA A 64 1.28 10.21 5.36
C ALA A 64 0.09 10.09 4.39
N ALA A 65 -0.72 9.04 4.52
CA ALA A 65 -1.92 8.83 3.73
C ALA A 65 -2.94 9.96 3.93
N GLY A 66 -3.06 10.51 5.14
CA GLY A 66 -3.87 11.71 5.38
C GLY A 66 -3.43 12.92 4.58
N ARG A 67 -2.12 13.12 4.33
CA ARG A 67 -1.63 14.22 3.51
C ARG A 67 -2.05 14.10 2.04
N LEU A 68 -2.44 12.91 1.59
CA LEU A 68 -3.06 12.69 0.30
C LEU A 68 -4.48 13.23 0.32
N ARG A 69 -4.61 14.55 0.15
CA ARG A 69 -5.88 15.25 -0.03
C ARG A 69 -6.43 15.02 -1.44
N PHE A 70 -6.60 13.76 -1.82
CA PHE A 70 -7.27 13.44 -3.07
C PHE A 70 -8.75 13.79 -2.97
N GLU A 71 -9.21 14.65 -3.87
CA GLU A 71 -10.63 15.00 -4.00
C GLU A 71 -11.43 13.91 -4.73
N SER A 72 -10.78 13.15 -5.63
CA SER A 72 -11.44 12.07 -6.36
C SER A 72 -11.26 10.71 -5.66
N PRO A 73 -12.35 9.94 -5.44
CA PRO A 73 -12.28 8.59 -4.91
C PRO A 73 -11.50 7.62 -5.82
N GLU A 74 -11.46 7.85 -7.12
CA GLU A 74 -10.68 7.02 -8.06
C GLU A 74 -9.18 7.13 -7.80
N ASN A 75 -8.69 8.33 -7.45
CA ASN A 75 -7.28 8.52 -7.09
C ASN A 75 -6.96 7.85 -5.75
N LYS A 76 -7.94 7.85 -4.81
CA LYS A 76 -7.78 7.16 -3.54
C LYS A 76 -7.66 5.65 -3.76
N ARG A 77 -8.55 5.09 -4.58
CA ARG A 77 -8.53 3.67 -4.94
C ARG A 77 -7.23 3.26 -5.64
N LYS A 78 -6.77 4.03 -6.63
CA LYS A 78 -5.49 3.77 -7.31
C LYS A 78 -4.29 3.70 -6.37
N VAL A 79 -4.25 4.51 -5.32
CA VAL A 79 -3.14 4.44 -4.35
C VAL A 79 -3.22 3.16 -3.52
N LEU A 80 -4.42 2.73 -3.12
CA LEU A 80 -4.60 1.45 -2.44
C LEU A 80 -4.23 0.27 -3.34
N GLU A 81 -4.65 0.27 -4.60
CA GLU A 81 -4.28 -0.77 -5.57
C GLU A 81 -2.77 -0.84 -5.78
N LEU A 82 -2.08 0.31 -5.83
CA LEU A 82 -0.62 0.35 -5.92
C LEU A 82 0.05 -0.21 -4.66
N VAL A 83 -0.47 0.12 -3.48
CA VAL A 83 0.04 -0.42 -2.20
C VAL A 83 -0.19 -1.94 -2.15
N ALA A 84 -1.40 -2.39 -2.50
CA ALA A 84 -1.74 -3.81 -2.55
C ALA A 84 -0.86 -4.57 -3.55
N SER A 85 -0.59 -4.01 -4.73
CA SER A 85 0.29 -4.63 -5.74
C SER A 85 1.76 -4.72 -5.31
N VAL A 86 2.20 -3.94 -4.32
CA VAL A 86 3.56 -4.07 -3.75
C VAL A 86 3.60 -5.23 -2.75
N SER A 87 2.54 -5.42 -1.98
CA SER A 87 2.37 -6.52 -1.03
C SER A 87 2.08 -7.86 -1.71
N ASP A 88 1.16 -7.89 -2.69
CA ASP A 88 0.76 -9.07 -3.46
C ASP A 88 1.85 -9.56 -4.46
N ALA A 89 3.10 -9.11 -4.30
CA ALA A 89 4.20 -9.51 -5.17
C ALA A 89 4.52 -11.01 -5.05
N ASP A 90 4.12 -11.67 -3.95
CA ASP A 90 4.29 -13.10 -3.71
C ASP A 90 2.96 -13.89 -3.70
N GLU A 91 1.85 -13.29 -4.14
CA GLU A 91 0.48 -13.86 -4.16
C GLU A 91 -0.08 -14.23 -2.77
N GLU A 92 0.53 -13.79 -1.66
CA GLU A 92 0.06 -14.05 -0.29
C GLU A 92 -0.12 -12.76 0.51
N LEU A 93 -1.38 -12.35 0.76
CA LEU A 93 -1.64 -11.24 1.69
C LEU A 93 -1.55 -11.71 3.15
N ASP A 94 -0.57 -11.20 3.89
CA ASP A 94 -0.42 -11.49 5.31
C ASP A 94 -1.19 -10.51 6.22
N PHE A 95 -1.27 -10.80 7.53
CA PHE A 95 -1.97 -9.92 8.48
C PHE A 95 -1.27 -8.56 8.69
N ALA A 96 0.04 -8.47 8.50
CA ALA A 96 0.79 -7.21 8.63
C ALA A 96 0.52 -6.29 7.44
N GLU A 97 0.42 -6.85 6.25
CA GLU A 97 0.10 -6.18 5.00
C GLU A 97 -1.37 -5.73 4.97
N ASP A 98 -2.31 -6.59 5.37
CA ASP A 98 -3.71 -6.22 5.58
C ASP A 98 -3.82 -5.03 6.55
N ALA A 99 -3.13 -5.13 7.69
CA ALA A 99 -3.10 -4.04 8.68
C ALA A 99 -2.46 -2.76 8.11
N TYR A 100 -1.51 -2.88 7.18
CA TYR A 100 -0.91 -1.73 6.50
C TYR A 100 -1.91 -1.08 5.54
N LEU A 101 -2.56 -1.85 4.67
CA LEU A 101 -3.60 -1.39 3.75
C LEU A 101 -4.76 -0.69 4.48
N ARG A 102 -5.25 -1.27 5.57
CA ARG A 102 -6.28 -0.65 6.42
C ARG A 102 -5.83 0.69 6.99
N LYS A 103 -4.56 0.83 7.40
CA LYS A 103 -4.02 2.11 7.90
C LYS A 103 -3.91 3.18 6.81
N VAL A 104 -3.55 2.79 5.58
CA VAL A 104 -3.54 3.70 4.42
C VAL A 104 -4.96 4.18 4.13
N ALA A 105 -5.92 3.25 4.08
CA ALA A 105 -7.33 3.54 3.84
C ALA A 105 -7.91 4.48 4.91
N ALA A 106 -7.68 4.18 6.18
CA ALA A 106 -8.10 5.01 7.30
C ALA A 106 -7.50 6.42 7.23
N GLY A 107 -6.21 6.54 6.89
CA GLY A 107 -5.56 7.84 6.70
C GLY A 107 -6.21 8.68 5.61
N MET A 108 -6.68 8.04 4.53
CA MET A 108 -7.38 8.69 3.41
C MET A 108 -8.88 8.90 3.65
N GLY A 109 -9.40 8.44 4.79
CA GLY A 109 -10.82 8.52 5.17
C GLY A 109 -11.72 7.60 4.34
N LEU A 110 -11.20 6.45 3.90
CA LEU A 110 -11.99 5.38 3.29
C LEU A 110 -12.55 4.45 4.35
N SER A 111 -13.68 3.81 4.05
CA SER A 111 -14.31 2.82 4.92
C SER A 111 -13.83 1.41 4.61
N ASP A 112 -14.03 0.48 5.54
CA ASP A 112 -13.70 -0.95 5.35
C ASP A 112 -14.43 -1.54 4.13
N ALA A 113 -15.64 -1.05 3.82
CA ALA A 113 -16.39 -1.48 2.64
C ALA A 113 -15.72 -1.06 1.31
N ASP A 114 -14.97 0.05 1.31
CA ASP A 114 -14.27 0.54 0.10
C ASP A 114 -13.02 -0.28 -0.23
N ILE A 115 -12.51 -1.03 0.75
CA ILE A 115 -11.25 -1.80 0.67
C ILE A 115 -11.46 -3.30 0.83
N ALA A 116 -12.71 -3.76 1.01
CA ALA A 116 -13.02 -5.16 1.30
C ALA A 116 -12.47 -6.13 0.25
N ASP A 117 -12.35 -5.70 -1.01
CA ASP A 117 -11.78 -6.51 -2.11
C ASP A 117 -10.24 -6.57 -2.11
N LEU A 118 -9.58 -5.76 -1.29
CA LEU A 118 -8.12 -5.66 -1.17
C LEU A 118 -7.61 -6.12 0.21
N THR A 119 -8.49 -6.54 1.11
CA THR A 119 -8.18 -6.90 2.50
C THR A 119 -8.61 -8.31 2.83
N ILE A 120 -8.02 -8.91 3.86
CA ILE A 120 -8.45 -10.21 4.38
C ILE A 120 -9.84 -10.06 4.99
N GLU A 121 -10.79 -10.87 4.52
CA GLU A 121 -12.10 -11.01 5.14
C GLU A 121 -11.98 -11.85 6.40
N VAL A 122 -12.19 -11.22 7.56
CA VAL A 122 -12.31 -11.94 8.84
C VAL A 122 -13.79 -12.32 8.99
N LEU A 123 -14.11 -13.57 8.69
CA LEU A 123 -15.44 -14.12 8.98
C LEU A 123 -15.58 -14.25 10.50
N GLU A 124 -16.63 -13.65 11.07
CA GLU A 124 -16.97 -13.85 12.48
C GLU A 124 -17.43 -15.30 12.71
N ASP A 125 -17.16 -15.85 13.91
CA ASP A 125 -17.42 -17.26 14.26
C ASP A 125 -18.89 -17.72 14.03
N GLU A 126 -19.84 -16.80 13.94
CA GLU A 126 -21.24 -17.11 13.63
C GLU A 126 -21.45 -17.63 12.20
N ASP A 127 -20.58 -17.31 11.23
CA ASP A 127 -20.67 -17.78 9.84
C ASP A 127 -19.93 -19.11 9.60
N ILE A 128 -18.94 -19.46 10.43
CA ILE A 128 -18.16 -20.71 10.30
C ILE A 128 -18.97 -21.93 10.81
N GLY A 129 -19.94 -21.70 11.70
CA GLY A 129 -20.83 -22.74 12.23
C GLY A 129 -21.78 -23.37 11.19
N GLY A 130 -21.90 -22.79 10.00
CA GLY A 130 -22.71 -23.32 8.90
C GLY A 130 -22.01 -24.35 8.00
N LEU A 131 -20.68 -24.30 7.89
CA LEU A 131 -19.89 -25.18 7.00
C LEU A 131 -19.49 -26.51 7.65
N LEU A 132 -19.51 -26.57 8.99
CA LEU A 132 -19.21 -27.76 9.78
C LEU A 132 -20.50 -28.33 10.40
N LYS A 133 -21.48 -28.69 9.57
CA LYS A 133 -22.49 -29.67 9.99
C LYS A 133 -22.02 -31.07 9.58
N PRO A 134 -22.08 -32.06 10.49
CA PRO A 134 -21.68 -33.45 10.22
C PRO A 134 -22.56 -34.13 9.17
#